data_AF-A0A527ZTD5-F1
#
_entry.id   AF-A0A527ZTD5-F1
#
_cell.length_a   1.000
_cell.length_b   1.000
_cell.length_c   1.000
_cell.angle_alpha   90.00
_cell.angle_beta   90.00
_cell.angle_gamma   90.00
#
_symmetry.space_group_name_H-M   'P 1'
#
loop_
_entity.id
_entity.type
_entity.pdbx_description
1 polymer ?
#
loop_
_entity_poly.entity_id
_entity_poly.type
_entity_poly.pdbx_seq_one_letter_code
_entity_poly.pdbx_strand_id
1 'polypeptide(L)' 'TWNYLDITPLGRQEVWEDSPEGYPQTPAYKWWNWHDSYAADSAADKKWAEVSEAGEAAFREASTKQ' A
#
# COMPACT_ATOMS: atom_id res chain seq x y z
N THR A 1 -6.98 15.79 -11.35
CA THR A 1 -6.58 15.97 -12.77
C THR A 1 -6.10 14.64 -13.32
N TRP A 2 -6.24 14.38 -14.62
CA TRP A 2 -5.87 13.10 -15.27
C TRP A 2 -4.39 13.08 -15.71
N ASN A 3 -3.71 11.93 -15.57
CA ASN A 3 -2.31 11.67 -15.97
C ASN A 3 -2.21 10.38 -16.81
N TYR A 4 -1.16 10.22 -17.61
CA TYR A 4 -0.83 8.98 -18.32
C TYR A 4 -0.70 7.74 -17.42
N LEU A 5 -0.45 7.88 -16.11
CA LEU A 5 -0.49 6.73 -15.20
C LEU A 5 -1.92 6.23 -14.91
N ASP A 6 -2.94 7.01 -15.25
CA ASP A 6 -4.35 6.64 -15.06
C ASP A 6 -4.87 5.71 -16.17
N ILE A 7 -4.11 5.48 -17.24
CA ILE A 7 -4.45 4.51 -18.30
C ILE A 7 -3.85 3.12 -18.06
N THR A 8 -3.00 2.96 -17.05
CA THR A 8 -2.40 1.66 -16.76
C THR A 8 -3.33 0.86 -15.83
N PRO A 9 -3.60 -0.43 -16.12
CA PRO A 9 -4.50 -1.26 -15.30
C PRO A 9 -4.07 -1.41 -13.82
N LEU A 10 -2.80 -1.13 -13.54
CA LEU A 10 -2.20 -1.15 -12.21
C LEU A 10 -1.45 0.15 -11.93
N GLY A 11 -2.06 1.28 -12.29
CA GLY A 11 -1.52 2.61 -12.02
C GLY A 11 -1.49 2.95 -10.54
N ARG A 12 -1.80 4.20 -10.24
CA ARG A 12 -1.79 4.72 -8.87
C ARG A 12 -2.83 3.99 -8.02
N GLN A 13 -2.37 3.30 -6.99
CA GLN A 13 -3.13 2.34 -6.21
C GLN A 13 -2.78 2.39 -4.73
N GLU A 14 -1.72 3.08 -4.32
CA GLU A 14 -1.41 3.24 -2.90
C GLU A 14 -1.95 4.57 -2.37
N VAL A 15 -2.42 4.58 -1.12
CA VAL A 15 -3.05 5.76 -0.48
C VAL A 15 -2.17 7.01 -0.38
N TRP A 16 -0.86 6.89 -0.63
CA TRP A 16 0.05 8.04 -0.68
C TRP A 16 0.10 8.70 -2.06
N GLU A 17 -0.49 8.08 -3.07
CA GLU A 17 -0.56 8.61 -4.44
C GLU A 17 -1.83 9.45 -4.62
N ASP A 18 -1.73 10.50 -5.44
CA ASP A 18 -2.84 11.44 -5.73
C ASP A 18 -3.86 10.87 -6.75
N SER A 19 -4.45 9.71 -6.47
CA SER A 19 -5.31 9.00 -7.45
C SER A 19 -6.60 9.76 -7.82
N PRO A 20 -7.18 9.52 -9.01
CA PRO A 20 -8.47 10.11 -9.37
C PRO A 20 -9.58 9.74 -8.39
N GLU A 21 -10.60 10.58 -8.29
CA GLU A 21 -11.76 10.30 -7.43
C GLU A 21 -12.43 8.97 -7.81
N GLY A 22 -12.71 8.14 -6.81
CA GLY A 22 -13.33 6.82 -7.00
C GLY A 22 -12.39 5.70 -7.42
N TYR A 23 -11.09 5.97 -7.64
CA TYR A 23 -10.12 4.90 -7.90
C TYR A 23 -9.84 4.10 -6.61
N PRO A 24 -9.84 2.76 -6.67
CA PRO A 24 -9.53 1.96 -5.50
C PRO A 24 -8.05 2.14 -5.11
N GLN A 25 -7.82 2.51 -3.85
CA GLN A 25 -6.48 2.57 -3.27
C GLN A 25 -6.37 1.64 -2.06
N THR A 26 -5.19 1.04 -1.88
CA THR A 26 -4.85 0.17 -0.76
C THR A 26 -3.70 0.75 0.07
N PRO A 27 -3.54 0.36 1.35
CA PRO A 27 -2.42 0.81 2.17
C PRO A 27 -1.07 0.36 1.61
N ALA A 28 -0.02 1.11 1.92
CA ALA A 28 1.32 0.84 1.41
C ALA A 28 1.86 -0.50 1.93
N TYR A 29 2.70 -1.16 1.13
CA TYR A 29 3.40 -2.41 1.48
C TYR A 29 2.51 -3.64 1.73
N LYS A 30 1.17 -3.52 1.66
CA LYS A 30 0.24 -4.63 1.93
C LYS A 30 0.23 -5.71 0.86
N TRP A 31 0.84 -5.47 -0.29
CA TRP A 31 0.97 -6.47 -1.36
C TRP A 31 2.23 -7.33 -1.24
N TRP A 32 3.07 -7.03 -0.25
CA TRP A 32 4.29 -7.77 -0.01
C TRP A 32 4.10 -8.77 1.13
N ASN A 33 4.98 -9.74 1.17
CA ASN A 33 5.24 -10.67 2.25
C ASN A 33 6.75 -10.76 2.47
N TRP A 34 7.16 -11.39 3.58
CA TRP A 34 8.54 -11.81 3.75
C TRP A 34 8.97 -12.79 2.66
N HIS A 35 10.26 -12.82 2.35
CA HIS A 35 10.82 -13.61 1.25
C HIS A 35 10.42 -15.10 1.29
N ASP A 36 10.38 -15.68 2.48
CA ASP A 36 10.06 -17.10 2.75
C ASP A 36 8.56 -17.39 2.85
N SER A 37 7.72 -16.35 2.80
CA SER A 37 6.28 -16.44 3.06
C SER A 37 5.44 -16.42 1.78
N TYR A 38 6.07 -16.45 0.60
CA TYR A 38 5.38 -16.58 -0.69
C TYR A 38 5.21 -18.05 -1.08
N ALA A 39 3.97 -18.48 -1.25
CA ALA A 39 3.56 -19.78 -1.76
C ALA A 39 2.49 -19.58 -2.86
N ALA A 40 2.18 -20.62 -3.64
CA ALA A 40 1.23 -20.50 -4.76
C ALA A 40 -0.13 -19.89 -4.34
N ASP A 41 -0.57 -20.16 -3.10
CA ASP A 41 -1.79 -19.62 -2.50
C ASP A 41 -1.50 -18.83 -1.20
N SER A 42 -0.33 -18.19 -1.09
CA SER A 42 0.00 -17.44 0.13
C SER A 42 -0.98 -16.29 0.33
N ALA A 43 -1.76 -16.36 1.41
CA ALA A 43 -2.41 -15.20 1.98
C ALA A 43 -1.35 -14.19 2.48
N ALA A 44 -1.79 -12.99 2.82
CA ALA A 44 -0.92 -12.01 3.48
C ALA A 44 -0.33 -12.61 4.76
N ASP A 45 0.99 -12.55 4.89
CA ASP A 45 1.69 -12.99 6.09
C ASP A 45 1.30 -12.08 7.26
N LYS A 46 0.86 -12.69 8.37
CA LYS A 46 0.34 -11.94 9.52
C LYS A 46 1.40 -11.04 10.14
N LYS A 47 2.64 -11.54 10.24
CA LYS A 47 3.73 -10.79 10.84
C LYS A 47 4.11 -9.60 9.97
N TRP A 48 4.17 -9.77 8.65
CA TRP A 48 4.37 -8.65 7.73
C TRP A 48 3.23 -7.63 7.80
N ALA A 49 1.98 -8.10 7.88
CA ALA A 49 0.82 -7.22 7.98
C ALA A 49 0.88 -6.34 9.26
N GLU A 50 1.22 -6.92 10.41
CA GLU A 50 1.39 -6.20 11.67
C GLU A 50 2.54 -5.18 11.61
N VAL A 51 3.69 -5.57 11.06
CA VAL A 51 4.87 -4.69 10.95
C VAL A 51 4.61 -3.52 10.01
N SER A 52 4.01 -3.77 8.84
CA SER A 52 3.68 -2.72 7.88
C SER A 52 2.62 -1.75 8.42
N GLU A 53 1.63 -2.25 9.17
CA GLU A 53 0.62 -1.41 9.82
C GLU A 53 1.23 -0.50 10.89
N ALA A 54 2.07 -1.06 11.76
CA ALA A 54 2.76 -0.27 12.78
C ALA A 54 3.69 0.78 12.16
N GLY A 55 4.39 0.44 11.09
CA GLY A 55 5.24 1.36 10.34
C GLY A 55 4.45 2.51 9.71
N GLU A 56 3.32 2.21 9.05
CA GLU A 56 2.46 3.23 8.48
C GLU A 56 1.87 4.14 9.56
N ALA A 57 1.37 3.58 10.67
CA ALA A 57 0.83 4.35 11.78
C ALA A 57 1.87 5.34 12.35
N ALA A 58 3.10 4.88 12.58
CA ALA A 58 4.19 5.72 13.06
C ALA A 58 4.56 6.82 12.06
N PHE A 59 4.61 6.50 10.76
CA PHE A 59 4.87 7.49 9.71
C PHE A 59 3.78 8.57 9.66
N ARG A 60 2.51 8.18 9.76
CA ARG A 60 1.38 9.12 9.79
C ARG A 60 1.41 10.01 11.02
N GLU A 61 1.68 9.44 12.20
CA GLU A 61 1.84 10.24 13.42
C GLU A 61 2.97 11.27 13.27
N ALA A 62 4.13 10.86 12.75
CA ALA A 62 5.25 11.77 12.50
C ALA A 62 4.89 12.87 11.50
N SER A 63 4.13 12.55 10.44
CA SER A 63 3.70 13.52 9.42
C SER A 63 2.74 14.60 9.95
N THR A 64 2.01 14.33 11.03
CA THR A 64 1.11 15.31 11.67
C THR A 64 1.81 16.27 12.65
N LYS A 65 3.04 15.97 13.04
CA LYS A 65 3.83 16.78 13.99
C LYS A 65 4.70 17.84 13.30
N GLN A 66 4.50 18.06 11.99
CA GLN A 66 5.31 18.95 11.15
C GLN A 66 4.67 20.33 10.98
#